data_AF-A0A0W8I7A4-F1
#
_entry.id   AF-A0A0W8I7A4-F1
#
_cell.length_a   1.000
_cell.length_b   1.000
_cell.length_c   1.000
_cell.angle_alpha   90.00
_cell.angle_beta   90.00
_cell.angle_gamma   90.00
#
_symmetry.space_group_name_H-M   'P 1'
#
loop_
_entity.id
_entity.type
_entity.pdbx_description
1 polymer ?
#
loop_
_entity_poly.entity_id
_entity_poly.type
_entity_poly.pdbx_seq_one_letter_code
_entity_poly.pdbx_strand_id
1 'polypeptide(L)' 'MTEQQSSNGGSEESEARQEAAEHVVERVESWDEGAQPETIREDLEEGMQQAQVDVAEGDLEQMAEEIHDEGSTDTPEVG' A
#
# COMPACT_ATOMS: atom_id res chain seq x y z
N MET A 1 34.82 16.11 13.57
CA MET A 1 33.80 15.42 14.39
C MET A 1 32.45 15.84 13.83
N THR A 2 31.53 14.89 13.78
CA THR A 2 30.40 14.74 12.87
C THR A 2 29.25 15.72 13.14
N GLU A 3 28.86 16.51 12.15
CA GLU A 3 27.64 17.33 12.17
C GLU A 3 26.89 17.18 10.84
N GLN A 4 26.42 15.97 10.53
CA GLN A 4 25.44 15.72 9.46
C GLN A 4 24.59 14.52 9.86
N GLN A 5 23.69 14.71 10.82
CA GLN A 5 22.66 13.74 11.20
C GLN A 5 21.34 14.51 11.28
N SER A 6 20.87 14.98 10.13
CA SER A 6 19.57 15.66 9.98
C SER A 6 19.02 15.28 8.60
N SER A 7 18.61 14.03 8.49
CA SER A 7 17.82 13.50 7.35
C SER A 7 17.33 12.06 7.56
N ASN A 8 17.88 11.28 8.52
CA ASN A 8 17.57 9.85 8.62
C ASN A 8 16.23 9.48 9.28
N GLY A 9 15.62 10.38 10.08
CA GLY A 9 14.41 10.04 10.85
C GLY A 9 13.12 9.97 10.03
N GLY A 10 13.11 10.48 8.80
CA GLY A 10 11.99 10.33 7.87
C GLY A 10 12.08 9.05 7.03
N SER A 11 13.30 8.55 6.78
CA SER A 11 13.52 7.37 5.95
C SER A 11 13.06 6.10 6.64
N GLU A 12 13.47 5.87 7.90
CA GLU A 12 13.13 4.63 8.62
C GLU A 12 11.61 4.46 8.83
N GLU A 13 10.88 5.56 9.04
CA GLU A 13 9.44 5.53 9.22
C GLU A 13 8.70 5.40 7.87
N SER A 14 9.19 6.05 6.81
CA SER A 14 8.66 5.87 5.46
C SER A 14 8.94 4.46 4.93
N GLU A 15 10.11 3.89 5.20
CA GLU A 15 10.44 2.50 4.88
C GLU A 15 9.47 1.55 5.58
N ALA A 16 9.18 1.76 6.87
CA ALA A 16 8.22 0.94 7.60
C ALA A 16 6.78 1.06 7.06
N ARG A 17 6.35 2.25 6.61
CA ARG A 17 5.04 2.45 5.96
C ARG A 17 4.99 1.80 4.58
N GLN A 18 6.07 1.89 3.81
CA GLN A 18 6.20 1.25 2.51
C GLN A 18 6.11 -0.27 2.66
N GLU A 19 6.90 -0.87 3.57
CA GLU A 19 6.86 -2.31 3.86
C GLU A 19 5.45 -2.76 4.31
N ALA A 20 4.75 -1.92 5.08
CA ALA A 20 3.38 -2.22 5.50
C ALA A 20 2.39 -2.17 4.32
N ALA A 21 2.52 -1.20 3.41
CA ALA A 21 1.70 -1.11 2.22
C ALA A 21 1.94 -2.30 1.27
N GLU A 22 3.20 -2.70 1.08
CA GLU A 22 3.58 -3.87 0.28
C GLU A 22 2.95 -5.16 0.85
N HIS A 23 2.98 -5.31 2.18
CA HIS A 23 2.36 -6.44 2.86
C HIS A 23 0.84 -6.53 2.67
N VAL A 24 0.17 -5.39 2.55
CA VAL A 24 -1.28 -5.32 2.29
C VAL A 24 -1.55 -5.75 0.86
N VAL A 25 -0.80 -5.21 -0.11
CA VAL A 25 -0.93 -5.60 -1.52
C VAL A 25 -0.67 -7.09 -1.69
N GLU A 26 0.43 -7.65 -1.16
CA GLU A 26 0.72 -9.10 -1.25
C GLU A 26 -0.40 -9.97 -0.65
N ARG A 27 -1.02 -9.53 0.45
CA ARG A 27 -2.14 -10.25 1.07
C ARG A 27 -3.35 -10.29 0.14
N VAL A 28 -3.64 -9.17 -0.50
CA VAL A 28 -4.82 -8.98 -1.36
C VAL A 28 -4.59 -9.66 -2.72
N GLU A 29 -3.38 -9.63 -3.27
CA GLU A 29 -2.94 -10.44 -4.42
C GLU A 29 -3.00 -11.94 -4.12
N SER A 30 -2.73 -12.35 -2.88
CA SER A 30 -2.86 -13.74 -2.44
C SER A 30 -4.33 -14.20 -2.35
N TRP A 31 -5.32 -13.30 -2.41
CA TRP A 31 -6.72 -13.69 -2.46
C TRP A 31 -7.07 -14.16 -3.87
N ASP A 32 -7.07 -15.48 -4.03
CA ASP A 32 -7.40 -16.23 -5.25
C ASP A 32 -8.56 -15.61 -6.04
N GLU A 33 -8.28 -15.22 -7.31
CA GLU A 33 -9.09 -15.00 -8.53
C GLU A 33 -10.64 -14.91 -8.40
N GLY A 34 -11.15 -14.29 -7.34
CA GLY A 34 -12.56 -14.36 -6.98
C GLY A 34 -13.02 -13.40 -5.88
N ALA A 35 -12.12 -12.63 -5.28
CA ALA A 35 -12.54 -11.49 -4.46
C ALA A 35 -13.16 -10.42 -5.37
N GLN A 36 -14.32 -9.90 -4.98
CA GLN A 36 -14.94 -8.80 -5.72
C GLN A 36 -14.08 -7.54 -5.57
N PRO A 37 -14.00 -6.68 -6.60
CA PRO A 37 -13.21 -5.45 -6.54
C PRO A 37 -13.63 -4.54 -5.37
N GLU A 38 -14.92 -4.57 -4.98
CA GLU A 38 -15.39 -3.84 -3.79
C GLU A 38 -14.72 -4.33 -2.49
N THR A 39 -14.57 -5.65 -2.32
CA THR A 39 -13.92 -6.27 -1.16
C THR A 39 -12.41 -6.01 -1.16
N ILE A 40 -11.79 -6.08 -2.33
CA ILE A 40 -10.38 -5.76 -2.54
C ILE A 40 -10.11 -4.31 -2.14
N ARG A 41 -10.94 -3.37 -2.62
CA ARG A 41 -10.85 -1.94 -2.27
C ARG A 41 -11.00 -1.69 -0.77
N GLU A 42 -11.98 -2.30 -0.11
CA GLU A 42 -12.17 -2.16 1.33
C GLU A 42 -10.95 -2.66 2.13
N ASP A 43 -10.34 -3.79 1.72
CA ASP A 43 -9.15 -4.34 2.40
C ASP A 43 -7.90 -3.49 2.13
N LEU A 44 -7.74 -3.00 0.90
CA LEU A 44 -6.68 -2.05 0.53
C LEU A 44 -6.82 -0.76 1.35
N GLU A 45 -8.02 -0.17 1.45
CA GLU A 45 -8.25 1.05 2.22
C GLU A 45 -7.90 0.83 3.70
N GLU A 46 -8.37 -0.27 4.29
CA GLU A 46 -8.11 -0.59 5.69
C GLU A 46 -6.60 -0.83 5.93
N GLY A 47 -5.94 -1.54 5.03
CA GLY A 47 -4.51 -1.82 5.10
C GLY A 47 -3.65 -0.56 4.91
N MET A 48 -3.99 0.29 3.95
CA MET A 48 -3.28 1.56 3.70
C MET A 48 -3.46 2.51 4.90
N GLN A 49 -4.66 2.59 5.48
CA GLN A 49 -4.86 3.37 6.71
C GLN A 49 -4.05 2.82 7.89
N GLN A 50 -3.94 1.50 8.05
CA GLN A 50 -3.08 0.89 9.08
C GLN A 50 -1.60 1.18 8.84
N ALA A 51 -1.18 1.22 7.58
CA ALA A 51 0.15 1.64 7.16
C ALA A 51 0.35 3.17 7.24
N GLN A 52 -0.66 3.94 7.64
CA GLN A 52 -0.65 5.41 7.65
C GLN A 52 -0.28 5.99 6.27
N VAL A 53 -0.78 5.34 5.22
CA VAL A 53 -0.65 5.75 3.82
C VAL A 53 -1.96 6.34 3.36
N ASP A 54 -1.95 7.64 3.05
CA ASP A 54 -3.09 8.33 2.45
C ASP A 54 -3.11 8.04 0.94
N VAL A 55 -4.06 7.21 0.51
CA VAL A 55 -4.33 6.92 -0.90
C VAL A 55 -5.69 7.49 -1.26
N ALA A 56 -5.81 8.12 -2.43
CA ALA A 56 -7.11 8.63 -2.87
C ALA A 56 -8.05 7.48 -3.23
N GLU A 57 -9.35 7.69 -3.01
CA GLU A 57 -10.40 6.69 -3.30
C GLU A 57 -10.35 6.19 -4.75
N GLY A 58 -10.09 7.09 -5.71
CA GLY A 58 -9.99 6.72 -7.12
C GLY A 58 -8.75 5.87 -7.45
N ASP A 59 -7.64 6.04 -6.72
CA ASP A 59 -6.46 5.19 -6.85
C ASP A 59 -6.70 3.83 -6.20
N LEU A 60 -7.39 3.78 -5.05
CA LEU A 60 -7.83 2.52 -4.41
C LEU A 60 -8.78 1.72 -5.31
N GLU A 61 -9.73 2.38 -5.97
CA GLU A 61 -10.61 1.75 -6.96
C GLU A 61 -9.83 1.17 -8.14
N GLN A 62 -8.86 1.93 -8.67
CA GLN A 62 -8.04 1.48 -9.78
C GLN A 62 -7.18 0.27 -9.40
N MET A 63 -6.47 0.32 -8.27
CA MET A 63 -5.69 -0.81 -7.76
C MET A 63 -6.57 -2.03 -7.53
N ALA A 64 -7.79 -1.85 -7.03
CA ALA A 64 -8.70 -2.95 -6.81
C ALA A 64 -9.17 -3.62 -8.11
N GLU A 65 -9.40 -2.82 -9.16
CA GLU A 65 -9.68 -3.33 -10.51
C GLU A 65 -8.46 -4.07 -11.08
N GLU A 66 -7.24 -3.53 -10.94
CA GLU A 66 -6.03 -4.19 -11.44
C GLU A 66 -5.74 -5.52 -10.74
N ILE A 67 -5.87 -5.59 -9.40
CA ILE A 67 -5.77 -6.87 -8.68
C ILE A 67 -6.87 -7.84 -9.13
N HIS A 68 -8.09 -7.36 -9.40
CA HIS A 68 -9.18 -8.23 -9.85
C HIS A 68 -8.98 -8.80 -11.26
N ASP A 69 -8.55 -7.98 -12.21
CA ASP A 69 -8.39 -8.35 -13.62
C ASP A 69 -7.03 -8.97 -13.94
N GLU A 70 -5.94 -8.43 -13.39
CA GLU A 70 -4.55 -8.85 -13.66
C GLU A 70 -3.97 -9.73 -12.54
N GLY A 71 -4.56 -9.71 -11.34
CA GLY A 71 -4.07 -10.45 -10.19
C GLY A 71 -2.93 -9.75 -9.45
N SER A 72 -2.57 -8.52 -9.85
CA SER A 72 -1.47 -7.75 -9.28
C SER A 72 -1.68 -6.25 -9.41
N THR A 73 -1.04 -5.46 -8.53
CA THR A 73 -0.97 -4.00 -8.63
C THR A 73 0.35 -3.48 -8.06
N ASP A 74 0.78 -2.31 -8.50
CA ASP A 74 1.92 -1.62 -7.87
C ASP A 74 1.51 -0.99 -6.53
N THR A 75 2.44 -0.92 -5.59
CA THR A 75 2.17 -0.35 -4.27
C THR A 75 2.44 1.16 -4.32
N PRO A 76 1.53 2.02 -3.82
CA PRO A 76 1.74 3.46 -3.87
C PRO A 76 3.00 3.87 -3.08
N GLU A 77 3.77 4.82 -3.63
CA GLU A 77 4.91 5.40 -2.92
C GLU A 77 4.44 6.24 -1.73
N VAL A 78 5.02 5.98 -0.55
CA VAL A 78 4.74 6.76 0.65
C VAL A 78 5.59 8.04 0.69
N GLY A 79 4.93 9.20 0.76
CA GLY A 79 5.54 10.54 0.69
C GLY A 79 5.69 11.25 2.04
#